data_AF-A0A7X6ZH75-F1
#
_entry.id   AF-A0A7X6ZH75-F1
#
_cell.length_a   1.000
_cell.length_b   1.000
_cell.length_c   1.000
_cell.angle_alpha   90.00
_cell.angle_beta   90.00
_cell.angle_gamma   90.00
#
_symmetry.space_group_name_H-M   'P 1'
#
loop_
_entity.id
_entity.type
_entity.pdbx_description
1 polymer ?
#
loop_
_entity_poly.entity_id
_entity_poly.type
_entity_poly.pdbx_seq_one_letter_code
_entity_poly.pdbx_strand_id
1 'polypeptide(L)'
;MFKRNKNFCLFATLPVLALIFFFSPFFNSTAFATATGGDDVYYIYNGEDWDLVHIFTASAVFDTSEDMVCEILVVGGGGGSGHSNSGGGGGGGVQQKKILVPAGTYIVTIGEGGAPGLTGYKRGENGGDSSFGNLLISAGGGAGAGEANGATATTGGSGGGGNGYTNFDGAPGIDGQGHEGGNGERSGGDYYASGGGGG
;
A
#
# COMPACT_ATOMS: atom_id res chain seq x y z
N MET A 1 -15.78 29.68 -18.42
CA MET A 1 -14.33 29.40 -18.41
C MET A 1 -14.13 28.22 -17.47
N PHE A 2 -13.96 27.02 -18.02
CA PHE A 2 -13.90 25.76 -17.27
C PHE A 2 -12.53 25.67 -16.57
N LYS A 3 -12.48 25.74 -15.23
CA LYS A 3 -11.25 25.56 -14.46
C LYS A 3 -11.10 24.06 -14.20
N ARG A 4 -10.11 23.42 -14.85
CA ARG A 4 -9.81 21.99 -14.68
C ARG A 4 -8.99 21.82 -13.40
N ASN A 5 -9.64 21.47 -12.30
CA ASN A 5 -8.95 20.98 -11.10
C ASN A 5 -8.32 19.63 -11.42
N LYS A 6 -7.00 19.52 -11.27
CA LYS A 6 -6.24 18.28 -11.33
C LYS A 6 -5.64 18.09 -9.94
N ASN A 7 -6.22 17.23 -9.12
CA ASN A 7 -5.73 16.95 -7.77
C ASN A 7 -4.64 15.87 -7.83
N PHE A 8 -3.53 16.02 -7.10
CA PHE A 8 -2.44 15.03 -7.01
C PHE A 8 -2.39 14.38 -5.61
N CYS A 9 -2.22 13.05 -5.49
CA CYS A 9 -2.18 12.35 -4.20
C CYS A 9 -0.86 11.57 -4.03
N LEU A 10 -0.06 11.89 -3.01
CA LEU A 10 1.24 11.27 -2.70
C LEU A 10 1.27 10.79 -1.23
N PHE A 11 1.79 9.59 -0.98
CA PHE A 11 2.04 9.04 0.37
C PHE A 11 3.53 8.73 0.55
N ALA A 12 4.11 9.15 1.68
CA ALA A 12 5.43 8.71 2.12
C ALA A 12 5.47 8.58 3.65
N THR A 13 6.10 7.51 4.15
CA THR A 13 6.22 7.17 5.56
C THR A 13 7.53 7.67 6.19
N LEU A 14 7.44 8.14 7.46
CA LEU A 14 8.48 8.40 8.49
C LEU A 14 9.04 9.85 8.66
N PRO A 15 9.42 10.24 9.90
CA PRO A 15 9.22 11.60 10.42
C PRO A 15 10.49 12.45 10.36
N VAL A 16 10.43 13.60 9.69
CA VAL A 16 11.39 14.70 9.92
C VAL A 16 10.62 16.01 10.01
N LEU A 17 10.73 16.62 11.19
CA LEU A 17 10.29 17.96 11.53
C LEU A 17 10.90 18.98 10.54
N ALA A 18 10.06 19.57 9.69
CA ALA A 18 10.41 20.75 8.90
C ALA A 18 9.53 21.92 9.34
N LEU A 19 10.05 22.70 10.29
CA LEU A 19 9.52 24.02 10.65
C LEU A 19 9.84 25.00 9.50
N ILE A 20 8.83 25.45 8.77
CA ILE A 20 8.95 26.60 7.85
C ILE A 20 7.87 27.61 8.20
N PHE A 21 8.29 28.71 8.83
CA PHE A 21 7.49 29.92 8.99
C PHE A 21 7.45 30.68 7.66
N PHE A 22 6.27 30.97 7.13
CA PHE A 22 6.04 32.20 6.36
C PHE A 22 4.75 32.88 6.79
N PHE A 23 4.89 34.20 6.95
CA PHE A 23 3.96 35.16 7.53
C PHE A 23 2.69 35.33 6.66
N SER A 24 1.58 35.55 7.37
CA SER A 24 0.17 35.79 7.00
C SER A 24 -0.08 36.86 5.89
N PRO A 25 -1.29 37.01 5.28
CA PRO A 25 -2.55 37.22 6.00
C PRO A 25 -3.71 36.28 5.58
N PHE A 26 -4.51 35.93 6.59
CA PHE A 26 -5.94 35.62 6.52
C PHE A 26 -6.58 35.41 5.12
N PHE A 27 -6.87 34.15 4.80
CA PHE A 27 -8.11 33.84 4.07
C PHE A 27 -9.16 33.40 5.07
N ASN A 28 -10.01 34.35 5.50
CA ASN A 28 -11.36 33.98 5.93
C ASN A 28 -12.13 33.67 4.65
N SER A 29 -12.22 32.38 4.32
CA SER A 29 -13.15 31.90 3.32
C SER A 29 -13.60 30.53 3.80
N THR A 30 -14.86 30.45 4.23
CA THR A 30 -15.60 29.18 4.27
C THR A 30 -15.85 28.73 2.83
N ALA A 31 -14.78 28.54 2.06
CA ALA A 31 -14.83 27.72 0.87
C ALA A 31 -15.11 26.32 1.42
N PHE A 32 -16.34 25.84 1.23
CA PHE A 32 -16.63 24.43 1.40
C PHE A 32 -15.55 23.70 0.60
N ALA A 33 -14.69 22.96 1.28
CA ALA A 33 -13.70 22.16 0.61
C ALA A 33 -14.47 21.26 -0.37
N THR A 34 -14.13 21.32 -1.66
CA THR A 34 -14.81 20.53 -2.70
C THR A 34 -14.66 19.03 -2.45
N ALA A 35 -13.75 18.66 -1.54
CA ALA A 35 -13.64 17.34 -0.94
C ALA A 35 -13.24 17.38 0.54
N THR A 36 -13.65 16.37 1.30
CA THR A 36 -13.33 16.18 2.72
C THR A 36 -12.96 14.72 3.01
N GLY A 37 -12.34 14.49 4.17
CA GLY A 37 -11.80 13.19 4.56
C GLY A 37 -10.27 13.19 4.57
N GLY A 38 -9.68 12.06 4.91
CA GLY A 38 -8.25 11.92 5.15
C GLY A 38 -7.88 12.22 6.60
N ASP A 39 -6.83 11.56 7.08
CA ASP A 39 -6.18 11.82 8.36
C ASP A 39 -5.41 13.15 8.31
N ASP A 40 -4.73 13.41 7.19
CA ASP A 40 -4.05 14.66 6.90
C ASP A 40 -4.51 15.24 5.56
N VAL A 41 -4.61 16.58 5.51
CA VAL A 41 -5.02 17.31 4.30
C VAL A 41 -4.07 18.49 4.08
N TYR A 42 -3.50 18.57 2.87
CA TYR A 42 -2.55 19.61 2.50
C TYR A 42 -3.02 20.41 1.28
N TYR A 43 -2.70 21.70 1.28
CA TYR A 43 -2.83 22.57 0.12
C TYR A 43 -1.42 22.86 -0.42
N ILE A 44 -1.14 22.41 -1.64
CA ILE A 44 0.18 22.55 -2.26
C ILE A 44 0.07 23.51 -3.45
N TYR A 45 0.86 24.59 -3.45
CA TYR A 45 0.90 25.51 -4.57
C TYR A 45 1.87 25.02 -5.64
N ASN A 46 1.37 24.85 -6.86
CA ASN A 46 2.16 24.31 -7.97
C ASN A 46 2.78 25.39 -8.87
N GLY A 47 2.74 26.66 -8.47
CA GLY A 47 3.19 27.77 -9.30
C GLY A 47 2.06 28.41 -10.13
N GLU A 48 0.96 27.71 -10.34
CA GLU A 48 -0.20 28.16 -11.12
C GLU A 48 -1.52 28.10 -10.34
N ASP A 49 -1.75 26.99 -9.65
CA ASP A 49 -2.96 26.73 -8.85
C ASP A 49 -2.57 25.95 -7.57
N TRP A 50 -3.55 25.75 -6.69
CA TRP A 50 -3.42 24.94 -5.47
C TRP A 50 -4.00 23.55 -5.69
N ASP A 51 -3.23 22.52 -5.34
CA ASP A 51 -3.70 21.14 -5.25
C ASP A 51 -4.12 20.83 -3.82
N LEU A 52 -5.19 20.04 -3.71
CA LEU A 52 -5.66 19.48 -2.45
C LEU A 52 -5.21 18.02 -2.36
N VAL A 53 -4.41 17.70 -1.35
CA VAL A 53 -3.88 16.35 -1.10
C VAL A 53 -4.56 15.79 0.14
N HIS A 54 -5.17 14.60 0.03
CA HIS A 54 -5.75 13.88 1.16
C HIS A 54 -4.95 12.62 1.44
N ILE A 55 -4.54 12.42 2.69
CA ILE A 55 -3.75 11.28 3.13
C ILE A 55 -4.60 10.43 4.08
N PHE A 56 -4.61 9.12 3.86
CA PHE A 56 -5.36 8.10 4.60
C PHE A 56 -4.39 7.02 5.07
N THR A 57 -4.09 7.04 6.35
CA THR A 57 -3.36 6.00 7.08
C THR A 57 -4.30 5.03 7.81
N ALA A 58 -5.57 5.43 7.98
CA ALA A 58 -6.65 4.56 8.45
C ALA A 58 -7.84 4.58 7.46
N SER A 59 -8.64 3.51 7.50
CA SER A 59 -9.86 3.41 6.70
C SER A 59 -10.85 4.51 7.11
N ALA A 60 -11.33 5.28 6.13
CA ALA A 60 -12.22 6.40 6.37
C ALA A 60 -13.07 6.70 5.13
N VAL A 61 -13.86 7.78 5.20
CA VAL A 61 -14.68 8.24 4.09
C VAL A 61 -13.99 9.43 3.41
N PHE A 62 -13.96 9.41 2.08
CA PHE A 62 -13.69 10.56 1.24
C PHE A 62 -15.00 11.04 0.61
N ASP A 63 -15.35 12.30 0.84
CA ASP A 63 -16.55 12.92 0.29
C ASP A 63 -16.16 14.03 -0.66
N THR A 64 -16.86 14.16 -1.79
CA THR A 64 -16.69 15.28 -2.71
C THR A 64 -18.01 15.78 -3.28
N SER A 65 -18.15 17.09 -3.40
CA SER A 65 -19.36 17.75 -3.89
C SER A 65 -19.37 18.02 -5.40
N GLU A 66 -18.25 17.78 -6.09
CA GLU A 66 -18.09 18.07 -7.52
C GLU A 66 -17.28 16.98 -8.22
N ASP A 67 -17.44 16.86 -9.54
CA ASP A 67 -16.60 15.97 -10.34
C ASP A 67 -15.17 16.52 -10.43
N MET A 68 -14.17 15.71 -10.06
CA MET A 68 -12.77 16.12 -10.02
C MET A 68 -11.88 15.14 -10.77
N VAL A 69 -10.80 15.62 -11.38
CA VAL A 69 -9.74 14.74 -11.89
C VAL A 69 -8.69 14.57 -10.80
N CYS A 70 -8.47 13.35 -10.33
CA CYS A 70 -7.53 13.05 -9.24
C CYS A 70 -6.44 12.08 -9.72
N GLU A 71 -5.18 12.33 -9.37
CA GLU A 71 -4.16 11.27 -9.24
C GLU A 71 -4.35 10.60 -7.89
N ILE A 72 -4.48 9.28 -7.91
CA ILE A 72 -4.71 8.44 -6.75
C ILE A 72 -3.59 7.43 -6.69
N LEU A 73 -2.96 7.32 -5.53
CA LEU A 73 -1.99 6.29 -5.19
C LEU A 73 -2.61 5.40 -4.11
N VAL A 74 -2.70 4.10 -4.36
CA VAL A 74 -3.19 3.10 -3.40
C VAL A 74 -2.11 2.05 -3.18
N VAL A 75 -1.80 1.76 -1.92
CA VAL A 75 -0.80 0.78 -1.51
C VAL A 75 -1.46 -0.24 -0.59
N GLY A 76 -1.39 -1.53 -0.96
CA GLY A 76 -1.91 -2.63 -0.12
C GLY A 76 -1.08 -2.82 1.14
N GLY A 77 -1.62 -3.55 2.12
CA GLY A 77 -0.85 -3.97 3.30
C GLY A 77 0.23 -4.99 2.91
N GLY A 78 1.39 -4.97 3.56
CA GLY A 78 2.44 -5.99 3.35
C GLY A 78 2.05 -7.36 3.91
N GLY A 79 2.60 -8.45 3.38
CA GLY A 79 2.42 -9.80 3.89
C GLY A 79 3.31 -10.13 5.09
N GLY A 80 2.91 -11.11 5.89
CA GLY A 80 3.68 -11.61 7.02
C GLY A 80 4.73 -12.65 6.63
N SER A 81 5.81 -12.77 7.41
CA SER A 81 6.80 -13.85 7.26
C SER A 81 6.27 -15.19 7.78
N GLY A 82 6.85 -16.30 7.31
CA GLY A 82 6.61 -17.61 7.92
C GLY A 82 7.33 -17.81 9.27
N HIS A 83 7.18 -19.01 9.83
CA HIS A 83 7.85 -19.44 11.05
C HIS A 83 9.02 -20.39 10.75
N SER A 84 10.21 -20.09 11.30
CA SER A 84 11.47 -20.84 11.17
C SER A 84 11.97 -21.01 9.74
N ASN A 85 13.25 -20.72 9.50
CA ASN A 85 13.87 -20.82 8.16
C ASN A 85 13.00 -20.22 7.04
N SER A 86 12.22 -19.20 7.39
CA SER A 86 11.02 -18.79 6.67
C SER A 86 11.34 -17.81 5.56
N GLY A 87 10.53 -17.83 4.50
CA GLY A 87 10.57 -16.76 3.52
C GLY A 87 10.03 -15.44 4.08
N GLY A 88 10.49 -14.33 3.51
CA GLY A 88 9.98 -13.00 3.82
C GLY A 88 8.56 -12.79 3.26
N GLY A 89 7.73 -12.01 3.94
CA GLY A 89 6.47 -11.54 3.37
C GLY A 89 6.71 -10.52 2.25
N GLY A 90 5.86 -10.53 1.22
CA GLY A 90 5.92 -9.58 0.12
C GLY A 90 5.34 -8.21 0.50
N GLY A 91 5.81 -7.15 -0.14
CA GLY A 91 5.19 -5.83 -0.06
C GLY A 91 3.75 -5.83 -0.57
N GLY A 92 2.97 -4.84 -0.14
CA GLY A 92 1.68 -4.58 -0.74
C GLY A 92 1.82 -4.10 -2.17
N GLY A 93 0.81 -4.36 -2.99
CA GLY A 93 0.77 -3.86 -4.36
C GLY A 93 0.70 -2.33 -4.37
N VAL A 94 1.25 -1.72 -5.40
CA VAL A 94 1.18 -0.28 -5.64
C VAL A 94 0.40 0.00 -6.92
N GLN A 95 -0.60 0.86 -6.83
CA GLN A 95 -1.38 1.32 -7.98
C GLN A 95 -1.43 2.84 -7.99
N GLN A 96 -1.09 3.44 -9.13
CA GLN A 96 -1.20 4.87 -9.36
C GLN A 96 -1.98 5.15 -10.64
N LYS A 97 -3.05 5.94 -10.56
CA LYS A 97 -3.82 6.36 -11.74
C LYS A 97 -4.31 7.79 -11.64
N LYS A 98 -4.40 8.47 -12.78
CA LYS A 98 -5.11 9.74 -12.94
C LYS A 98 -6.50 9.47 -13.52
N ILE A 99 -7.56 9.68 -12.75
CA ILE A 99 -8.94 9.34 -13.13
C ILE A 99 -9.92 10.46 -12.79
N LEU A 100 -11.08 10.44 -13.45
CA LEU A 100 -12.23 11.25 -13.05
C LEU A 100 -12.90 10.59 -11.84
N VAL A 101 -13.07 11.35 -10.77
CA VAL A 101 -13.80 11.00 -9.56
C VAL A 101 -15.08 11.84 -9.54
N PRO A 102 -16.25 11.24 -9.84
CA PRO A 102 -17.51 11.96 -9.78
C PRO A 102 -17.84 12.46 -8.36
N ALA A 103 -18.70 13.47 -8.27
CA ALA A 103 -19.27 13.90 -7.00
C ALA A 103 -19.91 12.71 -6.25
N GLY A 104 -19.62 12.57 -4.95
CA GLY A 104 -20.14 11.49 -4.14
C GLY A 104 -19.27 11.12 -2.95
N THR A 105 -19.67 10.02 -2.31
CA THR A 105 -19.05 9.45 -1.11
C THR A 105 -18.29 8.18 -1.48
N TYR A 106 -17.04 8.08 -1.07
CA TYR A 106 -16.15 6.97 -1.36
C TYR A 106 -15.60 6.41 -0.05
N ILE A 107 -15.77 5.10 0.15
CA ILE A 107 -15.12 4.39 1.26
C ILE A 107 -13.66 4.15 0.86
N VAL A 108 -12.74 4.73 1.63
CA VAL A 108 -11.31 4.45 1.53
C VAL A 108 -10.96 3.36 2.51
N THR A 109 -10.45 2.24 2.00
CA THR A 109 -10.01 1.11 2.83
C THR A 109 -8.50 1.07 2.84
N ILE A 110 -7.92 0.99 4.03
CA ILE A 110 -6.50 0.73 4.25
C ILE A 110 -6.36 -0.72 4.70
N GLY A 111 -5.66 -1.50 3.88
CA GLY A 111 -5.39 -2.91 4.15
C GLY A 111 -4.33 -3.06 5.24
N GLU A 112 -4.65 -3.89 6.24
CA GLU A 112 -3.73 -4.21 7.32
C GLU A 112 -2.53 -5.02 6.83
N GLY A 113 -1.41 -4.95 7.57
CA GLY A 113 -0.30 -5.88 7.37
C GLY A 113 -0.67 -7.30 7.79
N GLY A 114 -0.14 -8.29 7.06
CA GLY A 114 -0.31 -9.71 7.37
C GLY A 114 0.45 -10.12 8.63
N ALA A 115 -0.18 -10.93 9.48
CA ALA A 115 0.45 -11.45 10.68
C ALA A 115 1.56 -12.47 10.36
N PRO A 116 2.62 -12.56 11.18
CA PRO A 116 3.66 -13.57 11.00
C PRO A 116 3.18 -14.97 11.39
N GLY A 117 3.83 -16.00 10.86
CA GLY A 117 3.70 -17.36 11.34
C GLY A 117 4.26 -17.48 12.77
N LEU A 118 3.38 -17.65 13.77
CA LEU A 118 3.81 -17.65 15.18
C LEU A 118 4.23 -19.02 15.70
N THR A 119 3.60 -20.10 15.25
CA THR A 119 3.80 -21.45 15.80
C THR A 119 3.61 -22.52 14.73
N GLY A 120 4.09 -23.74 15.03
CA GLY A 120 3.84 -24.92 14.21
C GLY A 120 4.39 -24.81 12.79
N TYR A 121 5.46 -24.02 12.62
CA TYR A 121 6.15 -23.86 11.33
C TYR A 121 5.26 -23.31 10.21
N LYS A 122 4.17 -22.61 10.56
CA LYS A 122 3.20 -22.08 9.60
C LYS A 122 3.79 -20.94 8.76
N ARG A 123 3.23 -20.74 7.56
CA ARG A 123 3.42 -19.52 6.78
C ARG A 123 2.80 -18.32 7.50
N GLY A 124 3.16 -17.12 7.07
CA GLY A 124 2.47 -15.89 7.49
C GLY A 124 1.06 -15.77 6.88
N GLU A 125 0.44 -14.63 7.11
CA GLU A 125 -0.82 -14.23 6.49
C GLU A 125 -0.57 -13.18 5.40
N ASN A 126 -1.46 -13.12 4.42
CA ASN A 126 -1.41 -12.08 3.40
C ASN A 126 -1.76 -10.73 4.03
N GLY A 127 -1.21 -9.67 3.47
CA GLY A 127 -1.70 -8.33 3.74
C GLY A 127 -3.12 -8.15 3.21
N GLY A 128 -3.85 -7.20 3.78
CA GLY A 128 -5.15 -6.76 3.28
C GLY A 128 -5.02 -5.87 2.05
N ASP A 129 -6.04 -5.90 1.20
CA ASP A 129 -6.16 -4.97 0.08
C ASP A 129 -6.48 -3.57 0.59
N SER A 130 -5.92 -2.57 -0.09
CA SER A 130 -6.32 -1.17 0.08
C SER A 130 -7.14 -0.72 -1.12
N SER A 131 -8.06 0.23 -0.93
CA SER A 131 -8.91 0.70 -2.01
C SER A 131 -9.38 2.14 -1.84
N PHE A 132 -9.55 2.83 -2.96
CA PHE A 132 -10.31 4.07 -3.05
C PHE A 132 -11.66 3.77 -3.72
N GLY A 133 -12.67 3.48 -2.89
CA GLY A 133 -13.94 2.89 -3.34
C GLY A 133 -13.71 1.68 -4.23
N ASN A 134 -14.51 1.56 -5.30
CA ASN A 134 -14.30 0.56 -6.35
C ASN A 134 -13.51 1.12 -7.55
N LEU A 135 -12.97 2.33 -7.44
CA LEU A 135 -12.29 3.01 -8.55
C LEU A 135 -10.84 2.55 -8.72
N LEU A 136 -10.17 2.25 -7.61
CA LEU A 136 -8.81 1.74 -7.61
C LEU A 136 -8.60 0.84 -6.39
N ILE A 137 -8.18 -0.39 -6.65
CA ILE A 137 -7.90 -1.40 -5.62
C ILE A 137 -6.46 -1.84 -5.82
N SER A 138 -5.71 -1.91 -4.73
CA SER A 138 -4.35 -2.45 -4.70
C SER A 138 -4.29 -3.64 -3.76
N ALA A 139 -3.79 -4.76 -4.26
CA ALA A 139 -3.79 -6.02 -3.53
C ALA A 139 -2.80 -5.99 -2.37
N GLY A 140 -3.14 -6.65 -1.26
CA GLY A 140 -2.20 -6.91 -0.17
C GLY A 140 -1.06 -7.85 -0.58
N GLY A 141 0.05 -7.78 0.13
CA GLY A 141 1.25 -8.57 -0.12
C GLY A 141 1.08 -10.04 0.26
N GLY A 142 1.77 -10.91 -0.46
CA GLY A 142 1.75 -12.35 -0.24
C GLY A 142 2.53 -12.75 1.01
N ALA A 143 2.05 -13.75 1.75
CA ALA A 143 2.75 -14.32 2.89
C ALA A 143 4.00 -15.10 2.49
N GLY A 144 5.06 -14.98 3.29
CA GLY A 144 6.26 -15.79 3.19
C GLY A 144 6.05 -17.23 3.68
N ALA A 145 6.74 -18.17 3.07
CA ALA A 145 6.66 -19.59 3.39
C ALA A 145 7.13 -19.90 4.82
N GLY A 146 6.47 -20.84 5.49
CA GLY A 146 6.93 -21.43 6.76
C GLY A 146 7.59 -22.79 6.57
N GLU A 147 8.27 -23.31 7.57
CA GLU A 147 8.99 -24.61 7.50
C GLU A 147 8.07 -25.85 7.45
N ALA A 148 6.79 -25.74 7.84
CA ALA A 148 5.84 -26.85 7.78
C ALA A 148 5.65 -27.30 6.34
N ASN A 149 5.54 -28.61 6.12
CA ASN A 149 5.26 -29.14 4.80
C ASN A 149 3.92 -28.55 4.27
N GLY A 150 3.96 -27.94 3.08
CA GLY A 150 2.80 -27.26 2.47
C GLY A 150 2.53 -25.84 2.98
N ALA A 151 3.35 -25.29 3.87
CA ALA A 151 3.34 -23.87 4.24
C ALA A 151 4.08 -23.04 3.18
N THR A 152 3.62 -23.10 1.93
CA THR A 152 4.24 -22.40 0.80
C THR A 152 4.05 -20.90 0.88
N ALA A 153 4.91 -20.16 0.18
CA ALA A 153 4.70 -18.76 -0.10
C ALA A 153 3.38 -18.56 -0.86
N THR A 154 2.83 -17.35 -0.79
CA THR A 154 1.56 -17.03 -1.42
C THR A 154 1.67 -15.76 -2.25
N THR A 155 0.82 -15.69 -3.26
CA THR A 155 0.70 -14.52 -4.15
C THR A 155 -0.05 -13.39 -3.44
N GLY A 156 0.36 -12.16 -3.77
CA GLY A 156 -0.29 -10.91 -3.43
C GLY A 156 0.13 -9.84 -4.42
N GLY A 157 -0.05 -8.56 -4.07
CA GLY A 157 0.49 -7.43 -4.84
C GLY A 157 1.96 -7.65 -5.20
N SER A 158 2.79 -7.88 -4.18
CA SER A 158 4.07 -8.60 -4.34
C SER A 158 3.99 -9.98 -3.71
N GLY A 159 4.72 -10.95 -4.25
CA GLY A 159 4.71 -12.34 -3.77
C GLY A 159 5.59 -12.56 -2.54
N GLY A 160 5.21 -13.51 -1.69
CA GLY A 160 6.04 -13.93 -0.56
C GLY A 160 7.26 -14.76 -1.00
N GLY A 161 8.31 -14.74 -0.19
CA GLY A 161 9.52 -15.54 -0.41
C GLY A 161 9.36 -17.00 0.02
N GLY A 162 10.16 -17.88 -0.60
CA GLY A 162 10.25 -19.29 -0.22
C GLY A 162 11.11 -19.51 1.03
N ASN A 163 10.91 -20.65 1.70
CA ASN A 163 11.67 -21.06 2.88
C ASN A 163 12.99 -21.75 2.47
N GLY A 164 13.90 -21.94 3.44
CA GLY A 164 15.17 -22.62 3.19
C GLY A 164 15.17 -24.15 3.40
N TYR A 165 14.04 -24.79 3.71
CA TYR A 165 13.99 -26.19 4.18
C TYR A 165 13.12 -27.15 3.34
N THR A 166 11.86 -26.78 3.07
CA THR A 166 10.80 -27.66 2.53
C THR A 166 9.96 -27.03 1.43
N ASN A 167 9.83 -25.70 1.39
CA ASN A 167 8.98 -24.92 0.50
C ASN A 167 9.80 -23.80 -0.14
N PHE A 168 10.73 -24.17 -1.02
CA PHE A 168 11.75 -23.27 -1.57
C PHE A 168 11.20 -22.21 -2.51
N ASP A 169 10.07 -22.46 -3.17
CA ASP A 169 9.57 -21.55 -4.19
C ASP A 169 9.00 -20.29 -3.55
N GLY A 170 9.48 -19.14 -4.01
CA GLY A 170 8.79 -17.87 -3.84
C GLY A 170 7.51 -17.85 -4.67
N ALA A 171 6.60 -16.94 -4.32
CA ALA A 171 5.35 -16.76 -5.05
C ALA A 171 5.45 -15.60 -6.03
N PRO A 172 4.71 -15.63 -7.15
CA PRO A 172 4.62 -14.48 -8.04
C PRO A 172 3.88 -13.31 -7.35
N GLY A 173 4.22 -12.09 -7.77
CA GLY A 173 3.40 -10.89 -7.53
C GLY A 173 2.32 -10.73 -8.59
N ILE A 174 1.46 -9.73 -8.42
CA ILE A 174 0.48 -9.33 -9.45
C ILE A 174 1.14 -8.35 -10.41
N ASP A 175 1.10 -8.66 -11.71
CA ASP A 175 1.64 -7.81 -12.78
C ASP A 175 1.12 -6.37 -12.68
N GLY A 176 2.06 -5.42 -12.68
CA GLY A 176 1.76 -4.00 -12.58
C GLY A 176 1.41 -3.51 -11.18
N GLN A 177 1.39 -4.37 -10.16
CA GLN A 177 1.24 -4.00 -8.75
C GLN A 177 2.50 -4.27 -7.92
N GLY A 178 3.26 -5.31 -8.24
CA GLY A 178 4.43 -5.66 -7.46
C GLY A 178 5.30 -6.72 -8.14
N HIS A 179 6.18 -7.31 -7.33
CA HIS A 179 7.25 -8.18 -7.79
C HIS A 179 7.15 -9.59 -7.20
N GLU A 180 7.75 -10.57 -7.86
CA GLU A 180 7.85 -11.94 -7.35
C GLU A 180 8.75 -12.03 -6.12
N GLY A 181 8.41 -12.95 -5.21
CA GLY A 181 9.26 -13.32 -4.08
C GLY A 181 10.41 -14.21 -4.53
N GLY A 182 11.55 -14.10 -3.84
CA GLY A 182 12.71 -14.92 -4.09
C GLY A 182 12.50 -16.37 -3.64
N ASN A 183 13.16 -17.29 -4.33
CA ASN A 183 13.27 -18.67 -3.88
C ASN A 183 14.24 -18.77 -2.69
N GLY A 184 13.95 -19.68 -1.76
CA GLY A 184 14.95 -20.18 -0.84
C GLY A 184 15.85 -21.22 -1.52
N GLU A 185 16.96 -21.52 -0.86
CA GLU A 185 17.94 -22.51 -1.31
C GLU A 185 18.40 -23.37 -0.14
N ARG A 186 18.57 -24.67 -0.42
CA ARG A 186 19.33 -25.59 0.44
C ARG A 186 20.66 -25.92 -0.23
N SER A 187 21.73 -25.23 0.17
CA SER A 187 23.09 -25.62 -0.24
C SER A 187 23.58 -26.73 0.70
N GLY A 188 23.97 -27.88 0.13
CA GLY A 188 24.15 -29.15 0.84
C GLY A 188 24.74 -29.06 2.26
N GLY A 189 24.04 -29.65 3.25
CA GLY A 189 24.37 -29.58 4.68
C GLY A 189 23.21 -29.03 5.53
N ASP A 190 23.54 -28.42 6.68
CA ASP A 190 22.64 -27.76 7.65
C ASP A 190 22.47 -26.24 7.37
N TYR A 191 22.87 -25.76 6.19
CA TYR A 191 22.75 -24.35 5.81
C TYR A 191 21.45 -24.10 5.05
N TYR A 192 20.62 -23.22 5.59
CA TYR A 192 19.32 -22.85 5.02
C TYR A 192 19.34 -21.36 4.63
N ALA A 193 19.09 -21.08 3.36
CA ALA A 193 18.90 -19.71 2.88
C ALA A 193 17.44 -19.53 2.48
N SER A 194 16.75 -18.60 3.13
CA SER A 194 15.37 -18.24 2.79
C SER A 194 15.34 -17.19 1.68
N GLY A 195 14.30 -17.24 0.86
CA GLY A 195 14.00 -16.21 -0.12
C GLY A 195 13.38 -14.96 0.51
N GLY A 196 13.77 -13.78 0.02
CA GLY A 196 13.11 -12.52 0.37
C GLY A 196 11.72 -12.41 -0.25
N GLY A 197 10.84 -11.61 0.36
CA GLY A 197 9.59 -11.22 -0.30
C GLY A 197 9.85 -10.25 -1.45
N GLY A 198 8.97 -10.22 -2.44
CA GLY A 198 8.99 -9.23 -3.50
C GLY A 198 8.59 -7.85 -2.96
N GLY A 199 9.13 -6.78 -3.54
CA GLY A 199 8.85 -5.40 -3.15
C GLY A 199 9.02 -4.46 -4.31
#